data_AF-A0AAC9RLG9-F1
#
_entry.id   AF-A0AAC9RLG9-F1
#
_cell.length_a   1.000
_cell.length_b   1.000
_cell.length_c   1.000
_cell.angle_alpha   90.00
_cell.angle_beta   90.00
_cell.angle_gamma   90.00
#
_symmetry.space_group_name_H-M   'P 1'
#
loop_
_entity.id
_entity.type
_entity.pdbx_description
1 polymer ?
#
loop_
_entity_poly.entity_id
_entity_poly.type
_entity_poly.pdbx_seq_one_letter_code
_entity_poly.pdbx_strand_id
1 'polypeptide(L)'
;MDYNIIIVITGMFTIFIALYILLRQKDHSFSQNHLSSLNPNEKDLKKLEALIGEGHLKLSHEIHKLTSEVALLREYITNLPDVKEKSIENCTVSTYEANDHEHFNHILNYNKFLQKNKDIIELYKETNNLEEIARKLNKSIREVEMVVKLVK
;
A
#
# COMPACT_ATOMS: atom_id res chain seq x y z
N MET A 1 -66.70 3.94 -61.40
CA MET A 1 -65.95 3.89 -60.13
C MET A 1 -65.99 5.26 -59.53
N ASP A 2 -66.49 5.38 -58.30
CA ASP A 2 -66.74 6.67 -57.69
C ASP A 2 -65.43 7.41 -57.48
N TYR A 3 -65.34 8.61 -58.06
CA TYR A 3 -64.13 9.46 -58.06
C TYR A 3 -63.60 9.68 -56.62
N ASN A 4 -64.50 9.64 -55.65
CA ASN A 4 -64.21 9.73 -54.23
C ASN A 4 -63.33 8.57 -53.72
N ILE A 5 -63.52 7.35 -54.23
CA ILE A 5 -62.73 6.17 -53.83
C ILE A 5 -61.28 6.32 -54.30
N ILE A 6 -61.08 6.86 -55.51
CA ILE A 6 -59.75 7.10 -56.06
C ILE A 6 -58.98 8.15 -55.23
N ILE A 7 -59.67 9.22 -54.81
CA ILE A 7 -59.06 10.28 -53.97
C ILE A 7 -58.62 9.71 -52.62
N VAL A 8 -59.47 8.88 -51.98
CA VAL A 8 -59.15 8.26 -50.68
C VAL A 8 -57.95 7.32 -50.78
N ILE A 9 -57.90 6.47 -51.81
CA ILE A 9 -56.76 5.56 -52.03
C ILE A 9 -55.47 6.35 -52.26
N THR A 10 -55.52 7.41 -53.07
CA THR A 10 -54.35 8.24 -53.36
C THR A 10 -53.83 8.93 -52.10
N GLY A 11 -54.73 9.45 -51.25
CA GLY A 11 -54.37 10.06 -49.95
C GLY A 11 -53.79 9.05 -48.95
N MET A 12 -54.26 7.81 -48.96
CA MET A 12 -53.67 6.75 -48.12
C MET A 12 -52.24 6.44 -48.57
N PHE A 13 -52.00 6.41 -49.88
CA PHE A 13 -50.69 6.12 -50.47
C PHE A 13 -49.65 7.20 -50.14
N THR A 14 -50.03 8.48 -50.14
CA THR A 14 -49.12 9.58 -49.77
C THR A 14 -48.69 9.51 -48.30
N ILE A 15 -49.62 9.14 -47.40
CA ILE A 15 -49.30 8.93 -45.98
C ILE A 15 -48.31 7.78 -45.81
N PHE A 16 -48.51 6.65 -46.49
CA PHE A 16 -47.58 5.52 -46.44
C PHE A 16 -46.19 5.88 -46.97
N ILE A 17 -46.09 6.64 -48.07
CA ILE A 17 -44.81 7.10 -48.61
C ILE A 17 -44.11 8.04 -47.62
N ALA A 18 -44.84 8.98 -47.02
CA ALA A 18 -44.28 9.90 -46.03
C ALA A 18 -43.77 9.15 -44.79
N LEU A 19 -44.54 8.19 -44.28
CA LEU A 19 -44.15 7.34 -43.16
C LEU A 19 -42.92 6.49 -43.49
N TYR A 20 -42.87 5.93 -44.72
CA TYR A 20 -41.73 5.15 -45.19
C TYR A 20 -40.45 5.98 -45.28
N ILE A 21 -40.52 7.20 -45.79
CA ILE A 21 -39.37 8.13 -45.83
C ILE A 21 -38.91 8.47 -44.41
N LEU A 22 -39.84 8.74 -43.49
CA LEU A 22 -39.53 9.09 -42.10
C LEU A 22 -38.87 7.93 -41.35
N LEU A 23 -39.34 6.71 -41.54
CA LEU A 23 -38.74 5.50 -40.98
C LEU A 23 -37.34 5.23 -41.57
N ARG A 24 -37.20 5.36 -42.89
CA ARG A 24 -35.91 5.15 -43.57
C ARG A 24 -34.88 6.21 -43.19
N GLN A 25 -35.29 7.46 -43.03
CA GLN A 25 -34.41 8.54 -42.55
C GLN A 25 -33.97 8.28 -41.11
N LYS A 26 -34.86 7.84 -40.22
CA LYS A 26 -34.50 7.50 -38.84
C LYS A 26 -33.38 6.46 -38.79
N ASP A 27 -33.46 5.39 -39.57
CA ASP A 27 -32.42 4.36 -39.60
C ASP A 27 -31.09 4.89 -40.16
N HIS A 28 -31.14 5.77 -41.17
CA HIS A 28 -29.92 6.33 -41.77
C HIS A 28 -29.28 7.44 -40.92
N SER A 29 -30.07 8.24 -40.21
CA SER A 29 -29.59 9.31 -39.31
C SER A 29 -29.13 8.79 -37.96
N PHE A 30 -29.67 7.67 -37.50
CA PHE A 30 -29.32 7.09 -36.19
C PHE A 30 -28.08 6.19 -36.28
N SER A 31 -27.81 5.55 -37.42
CA SER A 31 -26.74 4.55 -37.51
C SER A 31 -25.34 5.10 -37.88
N GLN A 32 -25.21 6.30 -38.45
CA GLN A 32 -23.91 6.70 -39.05
C GLN A 32 -23.10 7.74 -38.24
N ASN A 33 -23.73 8.54 -37.37
CA ASN A 33 -23.01 9.62 -36.66
C ASN A 33 -22.88 9.42 -35.14
N HIS A 34 -23.49 8.38 -34.56
CA HIS A 34 -23.48 8.16 -33.10
C HIS A 34 -22.81 6.86 -32.63
N LEU A 35 -22.47 5.93 -33.53
CA LEU A 35 -21.84 4.65 -33.15
C LEU A 35 -20.30 4.65 -33.31
N SER A 36 -19.74 5.57 -34.11
CA SER A 36 -18.28 5.65 -34.30
C SER A 36 -17.54 6.36 -33.15
N SER A 37 -18.25 7.00 -32.22
CA SER A 37 -17.68 7.74 -31.09
C SER A 37 -17.74 7.00 -29.74
N LEU A 38 -18.38 5.82 -29.69
CA LEU A 38 -18.47 5.00 -28.47
C LEU A 38 -17.35 3.96 -28.34
N ASN A 39 -16.52 3.77 -29.37
CA ASN A 39 -15.45 2.76 -29.37
C ASN A 39 -13.96 3.24 -29.31
N PRO A 40 -13.60 4.50 -28.98
CA PRO A 40 -12.21 4.84 -28.67
C PRO A 40 -11.78 4.32 -27.28
N ASN A 41 -12.71 4.15 -26.33
CA ASN A 41 -12.41 3.73 -24.96
C ASN A 41 -11.97 2.27 -24.81
N GLU A 42 -12.40 1.35 -25.68
CA GLU A 42 -12.09 -0.08 -25.49
C GLU A 42 -10.59 -0.38 -25.69
N LYS A 43 -9.95 0.32 -26.64
CA LYS A 43 -8.51 0.18 -26.89
C LYS A 43 -7.68 0.79 -25.77
N ASP A 44 -8.10 1.95 -25.26
CA ASP A 44 -7.42 2.61 -24.14
C ASP A 44 -7.60 1.83 -22.84
N LEU A 45 -8.78 1.23 -22.62
CA LEU A 45 -9.03 0.32 -21.50
C LEU A 45 -8.16 -0.95 -21.59
N LYS A 46 -8.06 -1.58 -22.76
CA LYS A 46 -7.18 -2.75 -22.97
C LYS A 46 -5.71 -2.41 -22.76
N LYS A 47 -5.28 -1.21 -23.16
CA LYS A 47 -3.91 -0.73 -22.94
C LYS A 47 -3.64 -0.46 -21.46
N LEU A 48 -4.62 0.11 -20.75
CA LEU A 48 -4.53 0.32 -19.30
C LEU A 48 -4.48 -1.02 -18.54
N GLU A 49 -5.31 -1.98 -18.91
CA GLU A 49 -5.32 -3.33 -18.33
C GLU A 49 -3.97 -4.04 -18.53
N ALA A 50 -3.39 -3.94 -19.73
CA ALA A 50 -2.06 -4.48 -20.01
C ALA A 50 -0.96 -3.81 -19.14
N LEU A 51 -1.00 -2.49 -18.98
CA LEU A 51 -0.05 -1.75 -18.15
C LEU A 51 -0.19 -2.10 -16.66
N ILE A 52 -1.42 -2.26 -16.17
CA ILE A 52 -1.70 -2.68 -14.79
C ILE A 52 -1.22 -4.12 -14.57
N GLY A 53 -1.48 -5.04 -15.50
CA GLY A 53 -1.03 -6.42 -15.42
C GLY A 53 0.51 -6.53 -15.40
N GLU A 54 1.19 -5.79 -16.26
CA GLU A 54 2.66 -5.77 -16.30
C GLU A 54 3.26 -5.14 -15.03
N GLY A 55 2.67 -4.05 -14.55
CA GLY A 55 3.07 -3.42 -13.29
C GLY A 55 2.88 -4.34 -12.08
N HIS A 56 1.75 -5.07 -12.03
CA HIS A 56 1.46 -6.01 -10.97
C HIS A 56 2.43 -7.20 -10.95
N LEU A 57 2.79 -7.73 -12.13
CA LEU A 57 3.80 -8.78 -12.24
C LEU A 57 5.17 -8.32 -11.75
N LYS A 58 5.62 -7.12 -12.13
CA LYS A 58 6.90 -6.56 -11.66
C LYS A 58 6.89 -6.33 -10.16
N LEU A 59 5.82 -5.73 -9.63
CA LEU A 59 5.67 -5.48 -8.20
C LEU A 59 5.65 -6.80 -7.41
N SER A 60 4.90 -7.81 -7.88
CA SER A 60 4.86 -9.12 -7.24
C SER A 60 6.22 -9.80 -7.24
N HIS A 61 7.00 -9.65 -8.32
CA HIS A 61 8.36 -10.19 -8.39
C HIS A 61 9.30 -9.48 -7.41
N GLU A 62 9.25 -8.16 -7.30
CA GLU A 62 10.04 -7.38 -6.34
C GLU A 62 9.67 -7.72 -4.89
N ILE A 63 8.37 -7.83 -4.58
CA ILE A 63 7.89 -8.26 -3.26
C ILE A 63 8.44 -9.65 -2.93
N HIS A 64 8.39 -10.58 -3.89
CA HIS A 64 8.91 -11.93 -3.64
C HIS A 64 10.42 -11.93 -3.41
N LYS A 65 11.17 -11.13 -4.19
CA LYS A 65 12.61 -10.94 -4.02
C LYS A 65 12.94 -10.36 -2.64
N LEU A 66 12.28 -9.26 -2.24
CA LEU A 66 12.44 -8.67 -0.90
C LEU A 66 12.11 -9.66 0.22
N THR A 67 11.03 -10.43 0.05
CA THR A 67 10.64 -11.47 1.02
C THR A 67 11.72 -12.53 1.16
N SER A 68 12.33 -12.95 0.04
CA SER A 68 13.44 -13.92 0.06
C SER A 68 14.71 -13.34 0.70
N GLU A 69 15.03 -12.06 0.44
CA GLU A 69 16.18 -11.39 1.05
C GLU A 69 16.01 -11.24 2.56
N VAL A 70 14.79 -10.90 3.02
CA VAL A 70 14.45 -10.85 4.45
C VAL A 70 14.53 -12.24 5.10
N ALA A 71 14.06 -13.28 4.41
CA ALA A 71 14.17 -14.66 4.89
C ALA A 71 15.63 -15.09 5.05
N LEU A 72 16.48 -14.78 4.05
CA LEU A 72 17.93 -15.02 4.11
C LEU A 72 18.58 -14.23 5.25
N LEU A 73 18.24 -12.95 5.42
CA LEU A 73 18.77 -12.14 6.51
C LEU A 73 18.40 -12.72 7.88
N ARG A 74 17.15 -13.18 8.03
CA ARG A 74 16.67 -13.85 9.24
C ARG A 74 17.46 -15.13 9.50
N GLU A 75 17.71 -15.92 8.48
CA GLU A 75 18.53 -17.12 8.56
C GLU A 75 19.97 -16.79 8.97
N TYR A 76 20.61 -15.77 8.37
CA TYR A 76 21.94 -15.30 8.78
C TYR A 76 21.99 -14.84 10.24
N ILE A 77 20.98 -14.12 10.71
CA ILE A 77 20.87 -13.72 12.13
C ILE A 77 20.73 -14.94 13.04
N THR A 78 19.98 -15.95 12.60
CA THR A 78 19.72 -17.16 13.40
C THR A 78 20.93 -18.09 13.44
N ASN A 79 21.72 -18.10 12.36
CA ASN A 79 22.92 -18.95 12.21
C ASN A 79 24.22 -18.29 12.70
N LEU A 80 24.17 -17.04 13.19
CA LEU A 80 25.30 -16.40 13.88
C LEU A 80 25.47 -17.04 15.27
N PRO A 81 26.55 -17.83 15.52
CA PRO A 81 26.63 -18.67 16.72
C PRO A 81 26.97 -17.93 18.02
N ASP A 82 27.03 -16.60 18.07
CA ASP A 82 27.75 -15.91 19.16
C ASP A 82 27.03 -14.70 19.81
N VAL A 83 25.73 -14.48 19.53
CA VAL A 83 25.00 -13.34 20.14
C VAL A 83 23.85 -13.79 21.06
N LYS A 84 23.47 -15.07 21.03
CA LYS A 84 22.28 -15.55 21.75
C LYS A 84 22.53 -15.99 23.19
N GLU A 85 23.78 -16.19 23.59
CA GLU A 85 24.10 -16.76 24.91
C GLU A 85 24.19 -15.72 26.05
N LYS A 86 23.93 -14.43 25.77
CA LYS A 86 23.92 -13.38 26.82
C LYS A 86 22.59 -12.66 27.05
N SER A 87 21.52 -12.99 26.32
CA SER A 87 20.24 -12.23 26.40
C SER A 87 19.02 -13.03 26.87
N ILE A 88 19.12 -14.35 27.07
CA ILE A 88 17.96 -15.22 27.33
C ILE A 88 17.74 -15.52 28.83
N GLU A 89 18.60 -15.08 29.75
CA GLU A 89 18.43 -15.43 31.16
C GLU A 89 17.43 -14.54 31.94
N ASN A 90 16.91 -13.44 31.37
CA ASN A 90 16.00 -12.54 32.07
C ASN A 90 14.82 -12.07 31.19
N CYS A 91 13.85 -12.94 30.90
CA CYS A 91 12.50 -12.46 30.57
C CYS A 91 11.46 -13.58 30.71
N THR A 92 11.04 -13.85 31.94
CA THR A 92 9.82 -14.58 32.25
C THR A 92 8.66 -13.59 32.41
N VAL A 93 7.59 -13.79 31.61
CA VAL A 93 6.17 -13.45 31.89
C VAL A 93 5.85 -11.93 31.82
N SER A 94 4.81 -11.41 31.15
CA SER A 94 3.45 -11.87 30.83
C SER A 94 2.81 -11.02 29.71
N THR A 95 2.04 -11.69 28.84
CA THR A 95 0.69 -11.33 28.34
C THR A 95 0.33 -9.86 28.11
N TYR A 96 0.08 -9.46 26.86
CA TYR A 96 -1.19 -8.90 26.37
C TYR A 96 -1.13 -8.79 24.84
N GLU A 97 -1.92 -9.63 24.16
CA GLU A 97 -2.21 -9.56 22.73
C GLU A 97 -3.09 -8.32 22.45
N ALA A 98 -2.47 -7.20 22.08
CA ALA A 98 -3.07 -6.13 21.31
C ALA A 98 -1.95 -5.17 20.84
N ASN A 99 -1.87 -4.92 19.52
CA ASN A 99 -0.90 -4.04 18.84
C ASN A 99 0.55 -4.54 18.68
N ASP A 100 0.74 -5.62 17.92
CA ASP A 100 2.09 -6.07 17.49
C ASP A 100 2.89 -4.99 16.73
N HIS A 101 2.23 -4.08 16.00
CA HIS A 101 2.91 -3.02 15.27
C HIS A 101 3.42 -1.88 16.16
N GLU A 102 2.70 -1.52 17.23
CA GLU A 102 3.20 -0.51 18.18
C GLU A 102 4.25 -1.13 19.10
N HIS A 103 4.02 -2.38 19.55
CA HIS A 103 4.97 -3.09 20.41
C HIS A 103 6.35 -3.23 19.76
N PHE A 104 6.40 -3.58 18.46
CA PHE A 104 7.67 -3.65 17.74
C PHE A 104 8.40 -2.30 17.62
N ASN A 105 7.67 -1.22 17.32
CA ASN A 105 8.26 0.13 17.24
C ASN A 105 8.78 0.62 18.59
N HIS A 106 8.06 0.33 19.68
CA HIS A 106 8.51 0.65 21.03
C HIS A 106 9.76 -0.15 21.43
N ILE A 107 9.82 -1.44 21.10
CA ILE A 107 10.99 -2.30 21.34
C ILE A 107 12.21 -1.79 20.54
N LEU A 108 12.03 -1.44 19.26
CA LEU A 108 13.12 -0.94 18.42
C LEU A 108 13.69 0.39 18.95
N ASN A 109 12.82 1.31 19.36
CA ASN A 109 13.23 2.59 19.94
C ASN A 109 13.92 2.42 21.30
N TYR A 110 13.45 1.50 22.13
CA TYR A 110 14.09 1.17 23.40
C TYR A 110 15.48 0.53 23.19
N ASN A 111 15.60 -0.42 22.26
CA ASN A 111 16.89 -1.01 21.91
C ASN A 111 17.87 0.04 21.36
N LYS A 112 17.40 0.96 20.52
CA LYS A 112 18.21 2.07 20.01
C LYS A 112 18.64 3.01 21.14
N PHE A 113 17.78 3.27 22.12
CA PHE A 113 18.09 4.05 23.31
C PHE A 113 19.15 3.36 24.18
N LEU A 114 19.02 2.05 24.43
CA LEU A 114 20.01 1.26 25.16
C LEU A 114 21.37 1.25 24.47
N GLN A 115 21.40 1.06 23.15
CA GLN A 115 22.65 1.06 22.38
C GLN A 115 23.36 2.42 22.44
N LYS A 116 22.61 3.53 22.27
CA LYS A 116 23.17 4.88 22.28
C LYS A 116 23.74 5.29 23.65
N ASN A 117 23.21 4.70 24.72
CA ASN A 117 23.55 5.04 26.09
C ASN A 117 24.23 3.89 26.85
N LYS A 118 24.73 2.89 26.11
CA LYS A 118 25.36 1.69 26.69
C LYS A 118 26.48 2.06 27.66
N ASP A 119 27.33 3.01 27.27
CA ASP A 119 28.47 3.46 28.08
C ASP A 119 28.04 4.05 29.43
N ILE A 120 26.92 4.80 29.45
CA ILE A 120 26.35 5.35 30.69
C ILE A 120 25.83 4.21 31.58
N ILE A 121 25.15 3.24 30.98
CA ILE A 121 24.53 2.11 31.69
C ILE A 121 25.62 1.20 32.29
N GLU A 122 26.68 0.91 31.54
CA GLU A 122 27.80 0.09 32.01
C GLU A 122 28.56 0.78 33.13
N LEU A 123 28.93 2.06 32.97
CA LEU A 123 29.63 2.79 34.02
C LEU A 123 28.76 2.98 35.27
N TYR A 124 27.44 3.11 35.14
CA TYR A 124 26.53 3.17 36.27
C TYR A 124 26.51 1.87 37.07
N LYS A 125 26.56 0.71 36.41
CA LYS A 125 26.65 -0.59 37.08
C LYS A 125 27.95 -0.75 37.88
N GLU A 126 29.04 -0.14 37.44
CA GLU A 126 30.35 -0.23 38.09
C GLU A 126 30.52 0.76 39.25
N THR A 127 30.18 2.04 39.04
CA THR A 127 30.53 3.12 39.97
C THR A 127 29.35 3.68 40.76
N ASN A 128 28.11 3.52 40.27
CA ASN A 128 26.88 4.12 40.83
C ASN A 128 26.93 5.66 41.04
N ASN A 129 27.96 6.36 40.55
CA ASN A 129 28.17 7.78 40.77
C ASN A 129 27.92 8.58 39.49
N LEU A 130 26.80 9.31 39.45
CA LEU A 130 26.38 10.09 38.28
C LEU A 130 27.39 11.19 37.88
N GLU A 131 28.05 11.82 38.85
CA GLU A 131 29.01 12.90 38.59
C GLU A 131 30.29 12.39 37.94
N GLU A 132 30.76 11.23 38.38
CA GLU A 132 31.96 10.60 37.84
C GLU A 132 31.73 10.13 36.40
N ILE A 133 30.57 9.54 36.13
CA ILE A 133 30.14 9.13 34.79
C ILE A 133 30.03 10.33 33.86
N ALA A 134 29.41 11.41 34.32
CA ALA A 134 29.26 12.65 33.57
C ALA A 134 30.63 13.25 33.18
N ARG A 135 31.60 13.27 34.11
CA ARG A 135 32.97 13.71 33.83
C ARG A 135 33.69 12.78 32.86
N LYS A 136 33.58 11.46 33.05
CA LYS A 136 34.27 10.45 32.23
C LYS A 136 33.78 10.43 30.78
N LEU A 137 32.48 10.66 30.57
CA LEU A 137 31.85 10.68 29.25
C LEU A 137 31.70 12.08 28.65
N ASN A 138 32.17 13.13 29.35
CA ASN A 138 32.00 14.53 28.96
C ASN A 138 30.53 14.89 28.64
N LYS A 139 29.61 14.45 29.52
CA LYS A 139 28.16 14.66 29.42
C LYS A 139 27.63 15.46 30.59
N SER A 140 26.44 16.03 30.48
CA SER A 140 25.81 16.71 31.62
C SER A 140 25.33 15.69 32.67
N ILE A 141 25.44 16.04 33.95
CA ILE A 141 24.94 15.19 35.05
C ILE A 141 23.44 14.88 34.85
N ARG A 142 22.67 15.86 34.37
CA ARG A 142 21.23 15.73 34.09
C ARG A 142 20.93 14.74 32.96
N GLU A 143 21.79 14.66 31.95
CA GLU A 143 21.67 13.68 30.86
C GLU A 143 21.93 12.27 31.39
N VAL A 144 22.97 12.08 32.19
CA VAL A 144 23.28 10.79 32.83
C VAL A 144 22.13 10.35 33.75
N GLU A 145 21.60 11.26 34.56
CA GLU A 145 20.46 11.00 35.46
C GLU A 145 19.21 10.57 34.67
N MET A 146 18.90 11.28 33.58
CA MET A 146 17.77 10.97 32.71
C MET A 146 17.89 9.57 32.12
N VAL A 147 19.09 9.21 31.64
CA VAL A 147 19.35 7.89 31.06
C VAL A 147 19.13 6.79 32.10
N VAL A 148 19.70 6.93 33.30
CA VAL A 148 19.57 5.95 34.37
C VAL A 148 18.10 5.77 34.80
N LYS A 149 17.33 6.87 34.84
CA LYS A 149 15.89 6.83 35.16
C LYS A 149 15.03 6.13 34.12
N LEU A 150 15.43 6.13 32.85
CA LEU A 150 14.68 5.50 31.75
C LEU A 150 15.00 4.01 31.57
N VAL A 151 16.06 3.53 32.20
CA VAL A 151 16.46 2.10 32.17
C VAL A 151 15.92 1.33 33.39
N LYS A 152 15.54 2.02 34.46
CA LYS A 152 14.83 1.45 35.61
C LYS A 152 13.34 1.39 35.37
#